data_AF-A0A9E7JCF0-F1
#
_entry.id   AF-A0A9E7JCF0-F1
#
_cell.length_a   1.000
_cell.length_b   1.000
_cell.length_c   1.000
_cell.angle_alpha   90.00
_cell.angle_beta   90.00
_cell.angle_gamma   90.00
#
_symmetry.space_group_name_H-M   'P 1'
#
loop_
_entity.id
_entity.type
_entity.pdbx_description
1 polymer ?
#
loop_
_entity_poly.entity_id
_entity_poly.type
_entity_poly.pdbx_seq_one_letter_code
_entity_poly.pdbx_strand_id
1 'polypeptide(L)'
;MDGGDGAYSSRTAEDVFRDFRGRRAGMIKALTTDVEKFYQLCDPEKENLCLYGLPNETWEVTLPAEEVPPELPEPALGINFARDGMDEKDWLALVAVHSDAWLLAVAFYFGARFGFDKESR
;
A
#
# COMPACT_ATOMS: atom_id res chain seq x y z
N MET A 1 -28.66 -22.74 11.81
CA MET A 1 -27.26 -22.72 12.26
C MET A 1 -26.87 -21.26 12.35
N ASP A 2 -26.67 -20.76 13.57
CA ASP A 2 -26.23 -19.40 13.88
C ASP A 2 -24.93 -19.10 13.12
N GLY A 3 -25.02 -18.25 12.12
CA GLY A 3 -23.87 -17.67 11.43
C GLY A 3 -23.46 -16.41 12.17
N GLY A 4 -22.57 -16.58 13.15
CA GLY A 4 -22.01 -15.58 14.05
C GLY A 4 -22.12 -14.13 13.59
N ASP A 5 -23.04 -13.42 14.24
CA ASP A 5 -23.11 -11.96 14.33
C ASP A 5 -21.93 -11.48 15.20
N GLY A 6 -20.72 -11.77 14.72
CA GLY A 6 -19.48 -11.35 15.32
C GLY A 6 -19.32 -9.87 15.00
N ALA A 7 -19.67 -9.03 15.97
CA ALA A 7 -19.40 -7.60 16.03
C ALA A 7 -18.11 -7.22 15.27
N TYR A 8 -18.23 -6.94 13.96
CA TYR A 8 -17.28 -6.09 13.29
C TYR A 8 -17.47 -4.75 14.00
N SER A 9 -16.58 -4.43 14.95
CA SER A 9 -16.54 -3.09 15.53
C SER A 9 -16.67 -2.14 14.35
N SER A 10 -17.72 -1.33 14.31
CA SER A 10 -17.95 -0.40 13.20
C SER A 10 -16.76 0.55 13.15
N ARG A 11 -15.74 0.18 12.38
CA ARG A 11 -14.53 0.98 12.18
C ARG A 11 -15.01 2.25 11.51
N THR A 12 -14.67 3.41 12.07
CA THR A 12 -15.19 4.68 11.57
C THR A 12 -14.32 5.22 10.43
N ALA A 13 -14.78 6.29 9.77
CA ALA A 13 -13.97 6.99 8.77
C ALA A 13 -12.63 7.45 9.35
N GLU A 14 -12.58 7.85 10.62
CA GLU A 14 -11.35 8.22 11.32
C GLU A 14 -10.41 7.03 11.52
N ASP A 15 -10.93 5.82 11.74
CA ASP A 15 -10.11 4.61 11.84
C ASP A 15 -9.45 4.29 10.50
N VAL A 16 -10.20 4.36 9.40
CA VAL A 16 -9.68 4.16 8.04
C VAL A 16 -8.68 5.24 7.69
N PHE A 17 -8.96 6.50 8.01
CA PHE A 17 -8.04 7.60 7.77
C PHE A 17 -6.75 7.50 8.61
N ARG A 18 -6.83 6.95 9.82
CA ARG A 18 -5.65 6.66 10.64
C ARG A 18 -4.78 5.58 10.00
N ASP A 19 -5.38 4.49 9.50
CA ASP A 19 -4.67 3.45 8.75
C ASP A 19 -4.00 4.06 7.49
N PHE A 20 -4.75 4.82 6.68
CA PHE A 20 -4.22 5.53 5.51
C PHE A 20 -3.01 6.40 5.85
N ARG A 21 -3.10 7.22 6.91
CA ARG A 21 -1.99 8.10 7.32
C ARG A 21 -0.77 7.29 7.75
N GLY A 22 -0.96 6.19 8.46
CA GLY A 22 0.12 5.30 8.88
C GLY A 22 0.87 4.74 7.67
N ARG A 23 0.14 4.13 6.74
CA ARG A 23 0.71 3.57 5.50
C ARG A 23 1.42 4.64 4.66
N ARG A 24 0.77 5.80 4.50
CA ARG A 24 1.34 6.95 3.77
C ARG A 24 2.64 7.43 4.39
N ALA A 25 2.73 7.49 5.72
CA ALA A 25 3.97 7.86 6.41
C ALA A 25 5.09 6.85 6.14
N GLY A 26 4.79 5.55 6.12
CA GLY A 26 5.74 4.52 5.72
C GLY A 26 6.27 4.71 4.29
N MET A 27 5.37 4.96 3.33
CA MET A 27 5.76 5.18 1.93
C MET A 27 6.55 6.48 1.74
N ILE A 28 6.22 7.55 2.46
CA ILE A 28 7.03 8.78 2.45
C ILE A 28 8.43 8.51 2.97
N LYS A 29 8.59 7.75 4.06
CA LYS A 29 9.91 7.37 4.57
C LYS A 29 10.70 6.61 3.51
N ALA A 30 10.11 5.61 2.86
CA ALA A 30 10.74 4.84 1.78
C ALA A 30 11.23 5.73 0.64
N LEU A 31 10.42 6.69 0.20
CA LEU A 31 10.69 7.54 -0.96
C LEU A 31 11.50 8.81 -0.63
N THR A 32 11.84 9.04 0.64
CA THR A 32 12.59 10.22 1.08
C THR A 32 13.71 9.86 2.06
N THR A 33 13.40 9.69 3.34
CA THR A 33 14.38 9.45 4.41
C THR A 33 15.22 8.20 4.18
N ASP A 34 14.61 7.13 3.69
CA ASP A 34 15.23 5.83 3.49
C ASP A 34 15.47 5.51 2.01
N VAL A 35 15.52 6.54 1.14
CA VAL A 35 15.54 6.35 -0.33
C VAL A 35 16.69 5.47 -0.82
N GLU A 36 17.88 5.60 -0.22
CA GLU A 36 19.02 4.75 -0.57
C GLU A 36 18.77 3.27 -0.24
N LYS A 37 18.18 2.98 0.92
CA LYS A 37 17.82 1.62 1.32
C LYS A 37 16.71 1.06 0.42
N PHE A 38 15.71 1.88 0.11
CA PHE A 38 14.62 1.51 -0.79
C PHE A 38 15.15 1.18 -2.20
N TYR A 39 16.04 2.02 -2.74
CA TYR A 39 16.68 1.82 -4.04
C TYR A 39 17.45 0.49 -4.10
N GLN A 40 18.25 0.19 -3.07
CA GLN A 40 19.02 -1.05 -2.97
C GLN A 40 18.15 -2.31 -2.89
N LEU A 41 17.01 -2.24 -2.20
CA LEU A 41 16.08 -3.37 -2.09
C LEU A 41 15.35 -3.66 -3.40
N CYS A 42 15.13 -2.64 -4.24
CA CYS A 42 14.49 -2.75 -5.55
C CYS A 42 15.45 -3.28 -6.63
N ASP A 43 16.02 -4.46 -6.39
CA ASP A 43 16.95 -5.13 -7.31
C ASP A 43 16.23 -5.59 -8.60
N PRO A 44 16.63 -5.09 -9.80
CA PRO A 44 16.02 -5.46 -11.07
C PRO A 44 16.19 -6.93 -11.44
N GLU A 45 17.16 -7.64 -10.85
CA GLU A 45 17.41 -9.07 -11.10
C GLU A 45 16.49 -9.98 -10.25
N LYS A 46 15.74 -9.42 -9.30
CA LYS A 46 14.71 -10.14 -8.55
C LYS A 46 13.40 -10.18 -9.33
N GLU A 47 12.48 -11.05 -8.90
CA GLU A 47 11.11 -11.08 -9.41
C GLU A 47 10.38 -9.72 -9.18
N ASN A 48 9.12 -9.66 -9.58
CA ASN A 48 8.29 -8.45 -9.63
C ASN A 48 7.92 -7.91 -8.23
N LEU A 49 8.81 -7.10 -7.66
CA LEU A 49 8.66 -6.51 -6.33
C LEU A 49 7.61 -5.39 -6.30
N CYS A 50 7.02 -5.20 -5.12
CA CYS A 50 6.07 -4.14 -4.77
C CYS A 50 6.60 -3.33 -3.59
N LEU A 51 6.14 -2.08 -3.45
CA LEU A 51 6.31 -1.26 -2.23
C LEU A 51 5.01 -1.25 -1.44
N TYR A 52 5.07 -1.68 -0.18
CA TYR A 52 3.95 -1.63 0.75
C TYR A 52 4.18 -0.61 1.86
N GLY A 53 3.15 0.18 2.15
CA GLY A 53 3.03 0.96 3.37
C GLY A 53 2.24 0.21 4.43
N LEU A 54 2.74 0.18 5.67
CA LEU A 54 2.10 -0.50 6.79
C LEU A 54 1.48 0.50 7.79
N PRO A 55 0.39 0.13 8.52
CA PRO A 55 -0.32 1.05 9.41
C PRO A 55 0.52 1.58 10.58
N ASN A 56 1.61 0.89 10.92
CA ASN A 56 2.59 1.26 11.94
C ASN A 56 3.67 2.23 11.44
N GLU A 57 3.45 2.88 10.29
CA GLU A 57 4.35 3.84 9.66
C GLU A 57 5.70 3.26 9.20
N THR A 58 5.76 1.95 8.99
CA THR A 58 6.89 1.29 8.33
C THR A 58 6.54 0.94 6.88
N TRP A 59 7.54 0.49 6.13
CA TRP A 59 7.40 0.10 4.74
C TRP A 59 8.18 -1.20 4.48
N GLU A 60 7.78 -1.90 3.44
CA GLU A 60 8.47 -3.11 2.98
C GLU A 60 8.52 -3.19 1.45
N VAL A 61 9.59 -3.80 0.94
CA VAL A 61 9.72 -4.19 -0.46
C VAL A 61 9.71 -5.71 -0.50
N THR A 62 8.67 -6.29 -1.10
CA THR A 62 8.44 -7.73 -1.12
C THR A 62 7.66 -8.14 -2.37
N LEU A 63 7.57 -9.45 -2.61
CA LEU A 63 6.71 -10.03 -3.65
C LEU A 63 5.22 -9.74 -3.36
N PRO A 64 4.35 -9.69 -4.38
CA PRO A 64 2.90 -9.61 -4.18
C PRO A 64 2.39 -10.78 -3.33
N ALA A 65 1.19 -10.65 -2.75
CA ALA A 65 0.63 -11.75 -1.96
C ALA A 65 0.41 -13.01 -2.83
N GLU A 66 0.72 -14.17 -2.26
CA GLU A 66 0.52 -15.46 -2.94
C GLU A 66 -0.96 -15.90 -2.96
N GLU A 67 -1.80 -15.34 -2.08
CA GLU A 67 -3.22 -15.69 -1.96
C GLU A 67 -4.03 -15.19 -3.16
N VAL A 68 -4.95 -16.03 -3.66
CA VAL A 68 -5.84 -15.71 -4.78
C VAL A 68 -7.30 -15.99 -4.39
N PRO A 69 -8.15 -14.95 -4.17
CA PRO A 69 -7.83 -13.51 -4.25
C PRO A 69 -7.13 -12.97 -2.98
N PRO A 70 -6.27 -11.94 -3.09
CA PRO A 70 -5.66 -11.30 -1.93
C PRO A 70 -6.70 -10.53 -1.10
N GLU A 71 -6.43 -10.38 0.21
CA GLU A 71 -7.34 -9.65 1.10
C GLU A 71 -7.42 -8.16 0.75
N LEU A 72 -6.28 -7.51 0.53
CA LEU A 72 -6.20 -6.08 0.17
C LEU A 72 -5.92 -5.91 -1.33
N PRO A 73 -6.25 -4.74 -1.90
CA PRO A 73 -5.74 -4.36 -3.22
C PRO A 73 -4.21 -4.48 -3.27
N GLU A 74 -3.69 -5.05 -4.36
CA GLU A 74 -2.25 -5.19 -4.58
C GLU A 74 -1.65 -3.84 -5.04
N PRO A 75 -0.43 -3.47 -4.58
CA PRO A 75 0.32 -2.33 -5.11
C PRO A 75 0.74 -2.53 -6.57
N ALA A 76 1.51 -1.60 -7.15
CA ALA A 76 2.09 -1.82 -8.47
C ALA A 76 3.21 -2.89 -8.42
N LEU A 77 3.10 -3.90 -9.29
CA LEU A 77 4.05 -4.99 -9.41
C LEU A 77 5.22 -4.60 -10.33
N GLY A 78 6.42 -5.03 -9.96
CA GLY A 78 7.61 -4.89 -10.82
C GLY A 78 8.22 -3.49 -10.82
N ILE A 79 8.08 -2.74 -9.72
CA ILE A 79 8.66 -1.39 -9.62
C ILE A 79 10.20 -1.41 -9.78
N ASN A 80 10.83 -2.53 -9.46
CA ASN A 80 12.27 -2.75 -9.59
C ASN A 80 12.74 -2.81 -11.06
N PHE A 81 11.91 -3.25 -12.00
CA PHE A 81 12.33 -3.40 -13.40
C PHE A 81 12.61 -2.08 -14.10
N ALA A 82 11.88 -1.03 -13.75
CA ALA A 82 12.06 0.30 -14.34
C ALA A 82 13.20 1.10 -13.69
N ARG A 83 13.75 0.65 -12.55
CA ARG A 83 14.68 1.43 -11.71
C ARG A 83 15.90 1.94 -12.48
N ASP A 84 16.57 1.06 -13.21
CA ASP A 84 17.82 1.39 -13.92
C ASP A 84 17.57 1.88 -15.36
N GLY A 85 16.30 1.91 -15.80
CA GLY A 85 15.89 2.32 -17.14
C GLY A 85 15.51 3.80 -17.28
N MET A 86 15.55 4.58 -16.20
CA MET A 86 15.21 6.01 -16.19
C MET A 86 15.95 6.77 -15.08
N ASP A 87 15.87 8.10 -15.09
CA ASP A 87 16.43 8.93 -14.02
C ASP A 87 15.79 8.58 -12.68
N GLU A 88 16.60 8.50 -11.62
CA GLU A 88 16.15 8.07 -10.29
C GLU A 88 14.96 8.86 -9.77
N LYS A 89 14.92 10.18 -10.02
CA LYS A 89 13.79 11.05 -9.62
C LYS A 89 12.50 10.72 -10.37
N ASP A 90 12.61 10.34 -11.64
CA ASP A 90 11.45 9.97 -12.44
C ASP A 90 10.92 8.59 -12.04
N TRP A 91 11.83 7.66 -11.72
CA TRP A 91 11.46 6.38 -11.12
C TRP A 91 10.76 6.55 -9.77
N LEU A 92 11.31 7.38 -8.87
CA LEU A 92 10.67 7.68 -7.59
C LEU A 92 9.30 8.35 -7.77
N ALA A 93 9.14 9.26 -8.74
CA ALA A 93 7.86 9.87 -9.06
C ALA A 93 6.84 8.85 -9.59
N LEU A 94 7.28 7.91 -10.43
CA LEU A 94 6.45 6.80 -10.92
C LEU A 94 5.98 5.92 -9.74
N VAL A 95 6.89 5.53 -8.85
CA VAL A 95 6.54 4.74 -7.65
C VAL A 95 5.58 5.53 -6.75
N ALA A 96 5.79 6.84 -6.57
CA ALA A 96 4.92 7.69 -5.77
C ALA A 96 3.49 7.75 -6.31
N VAL A 97 3.30 7.95 -7.62
CA VAL A 97 1.96 7.98 -8.24
C VAL A 97 1.22 6.66 -8.05
N HIS A 98 1.91 5.53 -8.25
CA HIS A 98 1.32 4.21 -8.00
C HIS A 98 1.01 3.97 -6.52
N SER A 99 1.86 4.47 -5.63
CA SER A 99 1.68 4.41 -4.18
C SER A 99 0.44 5.19 -3.72
N ASP A 100 0.25 6.41 -4.22
CA ASP A 100 -0.93 7.24 -3.90
C ASP A 100 -2.23 6.57 -4.37
N ALA A 101 -2.23 5.99 -5.58
CA ALA A 101 -3.37 5.25 -6.11
C ALA A 101 -3.69 4.02 -5.24
N TRP A 102 -2.66 3.27 -4.82
CA TRP A 102 -2.82 2.11 -3.94
C TRP A 102 -3.37 2.48 -2.56
N LEU A 103 -2.85 3.54 -1.94
CA LEU A 103 -3.35 4.02 -0.64
C LEU A 103 -4.83 4.38 -0.67
N LEU A 104 -5.28 5.03 -1.76
CA LEU A 104 -6.71 5.31 -1.97
C LEU A 104 -7.50 4.01 -2.15
N ALA A 105 -7.02 3.08 -2.98
CA ALA A 105 -7.68 1.79 -3.17
C ALA A 105 -7.87 1.03 -1.86
N VAL A 106 -6.85 0.97 -1.00
CA VAL A 106 -6.91 0.32 0.32
C VAL A 106 -7.90 1.03 1.26
N ALA A 107 -7.88 2.37 1.32
CA ALA A 107 -8.80 3.13 2.16
C ALA A 107 -10.27 2.89 1.76
N PHE A 108 -10.57 2.95 0.46
CA PHE A 108 -11.93 2.72 -0.04
C PHE A 108 -12.34 1.24 0.03
N TYR A 109 -11.41 0.30 -0.08
CA TYR A 109 -11.66 -1.11 0.21
C TYR A 109 -12.16 -1.30 1.65
N PHE A 110 -11.46 -0.71 2.63
CA PHE A 110 -11.90 -0.76 4.03
C PHE A 110 -13.24 -0.04 4.24
N GLY A 111 -13.42 1.13 3.63
CA GLY A 111 -14.70 1.85 3.69
C GLY A 111 -15.86 0.98 3.19
N ALA A 112 -15.70 0.31 2.05
CA ALA A 112 -16.70 -0.62 1.52
C ALA A 112 -16.92 -1.82 2.45
N ARG A 113 -15.83 -2.44 2.96
CA ARG A 113 -15.89 -3.58 3.88
C ARG A 113 -16.55 -3.26 5.22
N PHE A 114 -16.43 -2.02 5.69
CA PHE A 114 -17.05 -1.55 6.93
C PHE A 114 -18.44 -0.94 6.72
N GLY A 115 -18.98 -0.95 5.49
CA GLY A 115 -20.33 -0.52 5.20
C GLY A 115 -20.52 1.00 5.11
N PHE A 116 -19.49 1.74 4.69
CA PHE A 116 -19.58 3.20 4.56
C PHE A 116 -20.63 3.63 3.54
N ASP A 117 -21.49 4.53 3.98
CA ASP A 117 -22.47 5.22 3.15
C ASP A 117 -21.84 6.36 2.36
N LYS A 118 -22.66 7.23 1.76
CA LYS A 118 -22.16 8.36 0.97
C LYS A 118 -21.44 9.42 1.82
N GLU A 119 -21.85 9.61 3.07
CA GLU A 119 -21.27 10.64 3.94
C GLU A 119 -19.91 10.23 4.49
N SER A 120 -19.71 8.91 4.66
CA SER A 120 -18.47 8.35 5.22
C SER A 120 -17.40 8.03 4.17
N ARG A 121 -17.70 8.15 2.86
CA ARG A 121 -16.79 7.85 1.74
C ARG A 121 -16.05 9.06 1.21
#